data_AF-A0A1I2Q9I8-F1
#
_entry.id   AF-A0A1I2Q9I8-F1
#
_cell.length_a   1.000
_cell.length_b   1.000
_cell.length_c   1.000
_cell.angle_alpha   90.00
_cell.angle_beta   90.00
_cell.angle_gamma   90.00
#
_symmetry.space_group_name_H-M   'P 1'
#
loop_
_entity.id
_entity.type
_entity.pdbx_description
1 polymer ?
#
loop_
_entity_poly.entity_id
_entity_poly.type
_entity_poly.pdbx_seq_one_letter_code
_entity_poly.pdbx_strand_id
1 'polypeptide(L)'
;MKGLRQEIKNIHDRVLQSRPKSLDEYISKMKAQKVEVIPTINKANQLQGFRVEYKGVNLKASEVDRSMSGNRLIPQIVQNKSFTRLKEVPKTFQVLGKTVQLSSNLSTKIAKEILKGTIKIIKDTGIGIGY
;
A
#
# COMPACT_ATOMS: atom_id res chain seq x y z
N MET A 1 0.16 6.63 -23.52
CA MET A 1 0.59 6.39 -22.12
C MET A 1 -0.55 6.37 -21.09
N LYS A 2 -1.66 7.11 -21.25
CA LYS A 2 -2.77 7.14 -20.26
C LYS A 2 -3.51 5.79 -20.11
N GLY A 3 -3.71 5.05 -21.20
CA GLY A 3 -4.43 3.76 -21.17
C GLY A 3 -3.75 2.69 -20.31
N LEU A 4 -2.43 2.52 -20.44
CA LEU A 4 -1.68 1.50 -19.69
C LEU A 4 -1.70 1.78 -18.18
N ARG A 5 -1.54 3.05 -17.77
CA ARG A 5 -1.62 3.45 -16.36
C ARG A 5 -3.02 3.19 -15.80
N GLN A 6 -4.06 3.50 -16.57
CA GLN A 6 -5.44 3.24 -16.16
C GLN A 6 -5.72 1.74 -16.04
N GLU A 7 -5.18 0.91 -16.93
CA GLU A 7 -5.34 -0.55 -16.89
C GLU A 7 -4.68 -1.14 -15.63
N ILE A 8 -3.45 -0.74 -15.32
CA ILE A 8 -2.76 -1.13 -14.08
C ILE A 8 -3.55 -0.67 -12.85
N LYS A 9 -4.08 0.56 -12.87
CA LYS A 9 -4.91 1.09 -11.78
C LYS A 9 -6.19 0.28 -11.59
N ASN A 10 -6.90 -0.04 -12.67
CA ASN A 10 -8.13 -0.84 -12.59
C ASN A 10 -7.85 -2.23 -12.00
N ILE A 11 -6.72 -2.84 -12.37
CA ILE A 11 -6.27 -4.11 -11.79
C ILE A 11 -5.96 -3.95 -10.31
N HIS A 12 -5.22 -2.91 -9.93
CA HIS A 12 -4.95 -2.58 -8.54
C HIS A 12 -6.22 -2.42 -7.70
N ASP A 13 -7.19 -1.64 -8.19
CA ASP A 13 -8.46 -1.41 -7.50
C ASP A 13 -9.24 -2.72 -7.32
N ARG A 14 -9.28 -3.58 -8.35
CA ARG A 14 -9.89 -4.92 -8.28
C ARG A 14 -9.18 -5.83 -7.27
N VAL A 15 -7.85 -5.82 -7.26
CA VAL A 15 -7.07 -6.59 -6.27
C VAL A 15 -7.35 -6.07 -4.86
N LEU A 16 -7.42 -4.76 -4.64
CA LEU A 16 -7.77 -4.18 -3.34
C LEU A 16 -9.19 -4.51 -2.89
N GLN A 17 -10.16 -4.58 -3.80
CA GLN A 17 -11.52 -5.04 -3.50
C GLN A 17 -11.54 -6.47 -2.94
N SER A 18 -10.59 -7.33 -3.35
CA SER A 18 -10.43 -8.67 -2.78
C SER A 18 -9.78 -8.69 -1.39
N ARG A 19 -9.53 -7.51 -0.79
CA ARG A 19 -9.00 -7.29 0.56
C ARG A 19 -7.79 -8.16 0.92
N PRO A 20 -6.65 -8.01 0.20
CA PRO A 20 -5.45 -8.77 0.50
C PRO A 20 -4.99 -8.51 1.94
N LYS A 21 -4.62 -9.59 2.65
CA LYS A 21 -4.22 -9.59 4.06
C LYS A 21 -2.73 -9.33 4.27
N SER A 22 -1.93 -9.43 3.21
CA SER A 22 -0.48 -9.17 3.22
C SER A 22 -0.02 -8.54 1.91
N LEU A 23 1.18 -7.94 1.94
CA LEU A 23 1.83 -7.43 0.73
C LEU A 23 2.12 -8.56 -0.25
N ASP A 24 2.50 -9.74 0.24
CA ASP A 24 2.74 -10.92 -0.59
C ASP A 24 1.48 -11.40 -1.30
N GLU A 25 0.35 -11.42 -0.60
CA GLU A 25 -0.94 -11.78 -1.21
C GLU A 25 -1.34 -10.75 -2.27
N TYR A 26 -1.15 -9.46 -2.00
CA TYR A 26 -1.36 -8.40 -2.98
C TYR A 26 -0.47 -8.58 -4.22
N ILE A 27 0.83 -8.80 -4.05
CA ILE A 27 1.78 -8.99 -5.14
C ILE A 27 1.42 -10.24 -5.96
N SER A 28 1.05 -11.34 -5.29
CA SER A 28 0.61 -12.58 -5.94
C SER A 28 -0.65 -12.37 -6.78
N LYS A 29 -1.66 -11.67 -6.24
CA LYS A 29 -2.90 -11.35 -6.97
C LYS A 29 -2.66 -10.42 -8.16
N MET A 30 -1.79 -9.42 -8.01
CA MET A 30 -1.37 -8.56 -9.13
C MET A 30 -0.66 -9.37 -10.22
N LYS A 31 0.23 -10.29 -9.83
CA LYS A 31 0.95 -11.18 -10.75
C LYS A 31 0.00 -12.12 -11.49
N ALA A 32 -1.05 -12.63 -10.84
CA ALA A 32 -2.10 -13.40 -11.49
C ALA A 32 -2.85 -12.62 -12.58
N GLN A 33 -2.87 -11.28 -12.49
CA GLN A 33 -3.41 -10.37 -13.51
C GLN A 33 -2.34 -9.88 -14.50
N LYS A 34 -1.18 -10.56 -14.56
CA LYS A 34 -0.03 -10.23 -15.41
C LYS A 34 0.63 -8.87 -15.10
N VAL A 35 0.40 -8.31 -13.91
CA VAL A 35 1.09 -7.10 -13.42
C VAL A 35 2.09 -7.52 -12.36
N GLU A 36 3.38 -7.34 -12.64
CA GLU A 36 4.42 -7.65 -11.66
C GLU A 36 4.67 -6.45 -10.75
N VAL A 37 4.57 -6.66 -9.44
CA VAL A 37 4.83 -5.62 -8.43
C VAL A 37 6.17 -5.90 -7.79
N ILE A 38 7.12 -5.00 -8.02
CA ILE A 38 8.51 -5.14 -7.58
C ILE A 38 8.77 -4.17 -6.42
N PRO A 39 9.04 -4.66 -5.20
CA PRO A 39 9.40 -3.79 -4.09
C PRO A 39 10.75 -3.13 -4.33
N THR A 40 10.82 -1.83 -4.05
CA THR A 40 12.08 -1.07 -4.08
C THR A 40 12.64 -1.01 -2.66
N ILE A 41 13.74 -1.73 -2.44
CA ILE A 41 14.42 -1.83 -1.15
C ILE A 41 15.76 -1.10 -1.25
N ASN A 42 16.13 -0.36 -0.21
CA ASN A 42 17.40 0.36 -0.15
C ASN A 42 18.56 -0.51 0.39
N LYS A 43 19.78 0.03 0.37
CA LYS A 43 20.97 -0.66 0.91
C LYS A 43 20.87 -1.00 2.40
N ALA A 44 19.99 -0.32 3.16
CA ALA A 44 19.73 -0.58 4.57
C ALA A 44 18.60 -1.61 4.80
N ASN A 45 18.22 -2.38 3.77
CA ASN A 45 17.12 -3.35 3.79
C ASN A 45 15.75 -2.72 4.17
N GLN A 46 15.56 -1.46 3.81
CA GLN A 46 14.31 -0.73 4.06
C GLN A 46 13.51 -0.57 2.77
N LEU A 47 12.21 -0.85 2.87
CA LEU A 47 11.24 -0.60 1.82
C LEU A 47 11.06 0.91 1.63
N GLN A 48 11.27 1.37 0.39
CA GLN A 48 11.03 2.75 -0.03
C GLN A 48 9.72 2.90 -0.82
N GLY A 49 9.33 1.88 -1.57
CA GLY A 49 8.15 1.93 -2.42
C GLY A 49 8.05 0.71 -3.35
N PHE A 50 7.32 0.89 -4.45
CA PHE A 50 7.02 -0.17 -5.41
C PHE A 50 7.22 0.32 -6.84
N ARG A 51 7.66 -0.59 -7.70
CA ARG A 51 7.61 -0.51 -9.15
C ARG A 51 6.59 -1.51 -9.66
N VAL A 52 6.04 -1.21 -10.83
CA VAL A 52 5.09 -2.09 -11.51
C VAL A 52 5.56 -2.31 -12.93
N GLU A 53 5.58 -3.57 -13.33
CA GLU A 53 5.87 -3.96 -14.69
C GLU A 53 4.62 -4.55 -15.35
N TYR A 54 4.27 -4.01 -16.52
CA TYR A 54 3.10 -4.45 -17.26
C TYR A 54 3.33 -4.27 -18.77
N LYS A 55 3.12 -5.33 -19.54
CA LYS A 55 3.32 -5.36 -21.01
C LYS A 55 4.69 -4.81 -21.44
N GLY A 56 5.75 -5.14 -20.70
CA GLY A 56 7.13 -4.70 -20.98
C GLY A 56 7.44 -3.25 -20.58
N VAL A 57 6.52 -2.54 -19.91
CA VAL A 57 6.76 -1.19 -19.40
C VAL A 57 6.93 -1.24 -17.88
N ASN A 58 8.05 -0.70 -17.40
CA ASN A 58 8.37 -0.64 -15.98
C ASN A 58 8.17 0.79 -15.46
N LEU A 59 7.16 0.99 -14.63
CA LEU A 59 6.76 2.30 -14.09
C LEU A 59 6.91 2.32 -12.57
N LYS A 60 7.18 3.50 -12.02
CA LYS A 60 7.07 3.68 -10.57
C LYS A 60 5.58 3.61 -10.20
N ALA A 61 5.23 2.87 -9.15
CA ALA A 61 3.82 2.70 -8.77
C ALA A 61 3.13 4.05 -8.51
N SER A 62 3.84 5.01 -7.90
CA SER A 62 3.33 6.36 -7.65
C SER A 62 3.10 7.21 -8.90
N GLU A 63 3.67 6.84 -10.05
CA GLU A 63 3.45 7.50 -11.34
C GLU A 63 2.23 6.94 -12.08
N VAL A 64 1.82 5.72 -11.73
CA VAL A 64 0.57 5.12 -12.20
C VAL A 64 -0.59 5.78 -11.48
N ASP A 65 -0.63 5.67 -10.16
CA ASP A 65 -1.57 6.38 -9.31
C ASP A 65 -0.96 6.63 -7.92
N ARG A 66 -1.37 7.70 -7.26
CA ARG A 66 -0.95 7.97 -5.89
C ARG A 66 -1.50 6.93 -4.90
N SER A 67 -2.58 6.21 -5.20
CA SER A 67 -3.08 5.08 -4.38
C SER A 67 -2.10 3.91 -4.34
N MET A 68 -1.34 3.71 -5.42
CA MET A 68 -0.38 2.61 -5.56
C MET A 68 0.97 2.89 -4.90
N SER A 69 1.20 4.09 -4.38
CA SER A 69 2.43 4.38 -3.66
C SER A 69 2.49 3.64 -2.34
N GLY A 70 3.69 3.28 -1.88
CA GLY A 70 3.83 2.45 -0.68
C GLY A 70 3.19 3.06 0.56
N ASN A 71 3.18 4.39 0.69
CA ASN A 71 2.54 5.08 1.81
C ASN A 71 1.00 5.04 1.80
N ARG A 72 0.36 4.66 0.69
CA ARG A 72 -1.10 4.50 0.60
C ARG A 72 -1.51 3.02 0.52
N LEU A 73 -0.76 2.22 -0.24
CA LEU A 73 -1.00 0.78 -0.37
C LEU A 73 -0.78 0.03 0.95
N ILE A 74 0.32 0.29 1.65
CA ILE A 74 0.66 -0.41 2.90
C ILE A 74 -0.42 -0.21 3.97
N PRO A 75 -0.87 1.02 4.30
CA PRO A 75 -1.92 1.19 5.30
C PRO A 75 -3.24 0.53 4.87
N GLN A 76 -3.59 0.52 3.58
CA GLN A 76 -4.80 -0.17 3.11
C GLN A 76 -4.73 -1.68 3.33
N ILE A 77 -3.60 -2.33 3.01
CA ILE A 77 -3.39 -3.77 3.25
C ILE A 77 -3.38 -4.08 4.75
N VAL A 78 -2.73 -3.22 5.54
CA VAL A 78 -2.68 -3.36 7.00
C VAL A 78 -4.07 -3.22 7.64
N GLN A 79 -4.89 -2.26 7.18
CA GLN A 79 -6.26 -2.06 7.64
C GLN A 79 -7.20 -3.20 7.21
N ASN A 80 -6.96 -3.82 6.05
CA ASN A 80 -7.75 -4.96 5.56
C ASN A 80 -7.66 -6.19 6.47
N LYS A 81 -6.60 -6.32 7.27
CA LYS A 81 -6.35 -7.47 8.15
C LYS A 81 -7.25 -7.54 9.39
N SER A 82 -8.32 -6.75 9.46
CA SER A 82 -9.20 -6.63 10.64
C SER A 82 -8.47 -6.15 11.90
N PHE A 83 -7.45 -5.31 11.71
CA PHE A 83 -6.78 -4.60 12.79
C PHE A 83 -7.36 -3.19 12.90
N THR A 84 -8.61 -3.08 13.34
CA THR A 84 -9.26 -1.79 13.69
C THR A 84 -8.57 -1.05 14.86
N ARG A 85 -7.43 -1.56 15.34
CA ARG A 85 -6.69 -1.05 16.51
C ARG A 85 -5.16 -1.14 16.35
N LEU A 86 -4.59 -0.88 15.18
CA LEU A 86 -3.15 -0.61 15.13
C LEU A 86 -2.90 0.82 15.60
N LYS A 87 -2.54 0.94 16.89
CA LYS A 87 -1.98 2.18 17.47
C LYS A 87 -0.62 2.52 16.84
N GLU A 88 0.07 1.52 16.25
CA GLU A 88 1.43 1.66 15.75
C GLU A 88 1.61 0.98 14.38
N VAL A 89 2.41 1.60 13.52
CA VAL A 89 2.81 1.04 12.22
C VAL A 89 3.79 -0.11 12.49
N PRO A 90 3.57 -1.33 11.93
CA PRO A 90 4.54 -2.40 12.03
C PRO A 90 5.93 -1.94 11.56
N LYS A 91 6.99 -2.18 12.35
CA LYS A 91 8.36 -1.78 11.97
C LYS A 91 8.90 -2.62 10.81
N THR A 92 8.42 -3.86 10.70
CA THR A 92 8.85 -4.86 9.70
C THR A 92 7.66 -5.39 8.91
N PHE A 93 7.87 -5.66 7.63
CA PHE A 93 6.91 -6.29 6.72
C PHE A 93 7.56 -7.48 6.03
N GLN A 94 6.77 -8.51 5.77
CA GLN A 94 7.17 -9.57 4.85
C GLN A 94 6.77 -9.16 3.44
N VAL A 95 7.77 -9.12 2.55
CA VAL A 95 7.60 -8.79 1.13
C VAL A 95 8.45 -9.75 0.29
N LEU A 96 7.81 -10.49 -0.61
CA LEU A 96 8.37 -11.57 -1.41
C LEU A 96 9.15 -12.59 -0.56
N GLY A 97 8.60 -12.96 0.61
CA GLY A 97 9.25 -13.90 1.53
C GLY A 97 10.47 -13.33 2.27
N LYS A 98 10.73 -12.02 2.17
CA LYS A 98 11.81 -11.33 2.88
C LYS A 98 11.26 -10.37 3.92
N THR A 99 11.84 -10.39 5.12
CA THR A 99 11.55 -9.39 6.15
C THR A 99 12.29 -8.10 5.81
N VAL A 100 11.54 -7.04 5.54
CA VAL A 100 12.05 -5.70 5.24
C VAL A 100 11.53 -4.71 6.26
N GLN A 101 12.35 -3.70 6.59
CA GLN A 101 11.93 -2.62 7.48
C GLN A 101 11.28 -1.49 6.67
N LEU A 102 10.42 -0.68 7.28
CA LEU A 102 10.01 0.56 6.63
C LEU A 102 11.10 1.63 6.77
N SER A 103 11.34 2.39 5.70
CA SER A 103 12.15 3.60 5.82
C SER A 103 11.44 4.65 6.69
N SER A 104 12.21 5.47 7.43
CA SER A 104 11.65 6.50 8.32
C SER A 104 10.71 7.48 7.61
N ASN A 105 11.01 7.82 6.36
CA ASN A 105 10.16 8.68 5.54
C ASN A 105 8.84 8.01 5.13
N LEU A 106 8.83 6.69 5.02
CA LEU A 106 7.65 5.92 4.67
C LEU A 106 6.79 5.66 5.91
N SER A 107 7.41 5.29 7.05
CA SER A 107 6.70 5.04 8.32
C SER A 107 5.94 6.26 8.82
N THR A 108 6.56 7.45 8.79
CA THR A 108 5.92 8.73 9.15
C THR A 108 4.70 9.04 8.28
N LYS A 109 4.79 8.78 6.97
CA LYS A 109 3.67 8.99 6.03
C LYS A 109 2.54 7.98 6.26
N ILE A 110 2.87 6.72 6.53
CA ILE A 110 1.89 5.67 6.84
C ILE A 110 1.17 6.00 8.14
N ALA A 111 1.90 6.37 9.20
CA ALA A 111 1.32 6.77 10.47
C ALA A 111 0.34 7.94 10.30
N LYS A 112 0.73 8.97 9.53
CA LYS A 112 -0.14 10.11 9.21
C LYS A 112 -1.42 9.68 8.46
N GLU A 113 -1.33 8.72 7.55
CA GLU A 113 -2.50 8.26 6.78
C GLU A 113 -3.45 7.40 7.64
N ILE A 114 -2.93 6.58 8.56
CA ILE A 114 -3.73 5.84 9.55
C ILE A 114 -4.46 6.81 10.48
N LEU A 115 -3.74 7.79 11.05
CA LEU A 115 -4.31 8.80 11.94
C LEU A 115 -5.44 9.58 11.26
N LYS A 116 -5.25 10.01 10.00
CA LYS A 116 -6.32 10.65 9.22
C LYS A 116 -7.53 9.75 9.02
N GLY A 117 -7.31 8.46 8.74
CA GLY A 117 -8.38 7.47 8.62
C GLY A 117 -9.20 7.37 9.90
N THR A 118 -8.54 7.29 11.06
CA THR A 118 -9.19 7.25 12.37
C THR A 118 -10.00 8.53 12.66
N ILE A 119 -9.43 9.71 12.43
CA ILE A 119 -10.13 10.99 12.63
C ILE A 119 -11.37 11.08 11.73
N LYS A 120 -11.24 10.67 10.46
CA LYS A 120 -12.37 10.67 9.52
C LYS A 120 -13.49 9.75 9.98
N ILE A 121 -13.17 8.54 10.44
CA ILE A 121 -14.17 7.60 10.98
C ILE A 121 -14.88 8.21 12.19
N ILE A 122 -14.16 8.82 13.13
CA ILE A 122 -14.75 9.46 14.31
C ILE A 122 -15.72 10.58 13.89
N LYS A 123 -15.30 11.44 12.96
CA LYS A 123 -16.11 12.54 12.44
C LYS A 123 -17.37 12.04 11.72
N ASP A 124 -17.24 11.02 10.87
CA ASP A 124 -18.35 10.46 10.08
C ASP A 124 -19.33 9.64 10.95
N THR A 125 -18.88 9.10 12.09
CA THR A 125 -19.72 8.34 13.04
C THR A 125 -20.43 9.24 14.06
N GLY A 126 -20.28 10.57 13.98
CA GLY A 126 -20.98 11.51 14.86
C GLY A 126 -20.52 11.51 16.32
N ILE A 127 -19.38 10.91 16.64
CA ILE A 127 -18.74 11.09 17.95
C ILE A 127 -17.97 12.40 17.87
N GLY A 128 -18.70 13.50 18.08
CA GLY A 128 -18.12 14.83 18.24
C GLY A 128 -17.06 14.80 19.32
N ILE A 129 -15.81 15.04 18.94
CA ILE A 129 -14.80 15.46 19.89
C ILE A 129 -15.13 16.93 20.15
N GLY A 130 -15.92 17.17 21.19
CA GLY A 130 -16.17 18.50 21.71
C GLY A 130 -14.84 19.20 21.98
N TYR A 131 -14.72 20.43 21.48
CA TYR A 131 -13.75 21.39 21.97
C TYR A 131 -14.26 22.00 23.27
#